data_AF-A0AAW9V8S1-F1
#
_entry.id   AF-A0AAW9V8S1-F1
#
_cell.length_a   1.000
_cell.length_b   1.000
_cell.length_c   1.000
_cell.angle_alpha   90.00
_cell.angle_beta   90.00
_cell.angle_gamma   90.00
#
_symmetry.space_group_name_H-M   'P 1'
#
loop_
_entity.id
_entity.type
_entity.pdbx_description
1 polymer ?
#
loop_
_entity_poly.entity_id
_entity_poly.type
_entity_poly.pdbx_seq_one_letter_code
_entity_poly.pdbx_strand_id
1 'polypeptide(L)'
;MSNNHASTNNMSQPKIIITATPVCYVRQLTPLKPQIDISKICTDEFCEPIFMKFSEHDVQLSHEYIRELQAQGVDKLINSLQNALNLLHERDCAGAVTSMLKDEINSCKAFARRLRNPIDKSNLCDSCNDWMRGGCSSMCSAYGVKGDHHA
;
A
#
# COMPACT_ATOMS: atom_id res chain seq x y z
N MET A 1 -39.65 11.69 4.01
CA MET A 1 -38.71 11.96 2.91
C MET A 1 -37.40 11.30 3.26
N SER A 2 -37.00 10.31 2.46
CA SER A 2 -35.75 9.57 2.57
C SER A 2 -34.53 10.48 2.64
N ASN A 3 -33.45 10.01 3.28
CA ASN A 3 -32.14 9.96 2.61
C ASN A 3 -31.21 8.94 3.28
N ASN A 4 -31.00 7.86 2.53
CA ASN A 4 -29.95 6.88 2.70
C ASN A 4 -28.58 7.58 2.59
N HIS A 5 -27.64 7.24 3.48
CA HIS A 5 -26.23 7.27 3.11
C HIS A 5 -25.57 5.97 3.58
N ALA A 6 -25.68 4.97 2.70
CA ALA A 6 -24.85 3.79 2.71
C ALA A 6 -23.39 4.21 2.48
N SER A 7 -22.63 4.37 3.57
CA SER A 7 -21.19 4.60 3.53
C SER A 7 -20.44 3.26 3.52
N THR A 8 -20.67 2.43 2.50
CA THR A 8 -19.93 1.17 2.29
C THR A 8 -19.44 0.99 0.86
N ASN A 9 -19.71 1.95 -0.04
CA ASN A 9 -19.63 1.69 -1.48
C ASN A 9 -18.23 1.50 -2.08
N ASN A 10 -17.13 1.75 -1.36
CA ASN A 10 -15.78 1.61 -1.92
C ASN A 10 -14.78 0.94 -0.96
N MET A 11 -15.18 -0.08 -0.18
CA MET A 11 -14.15 -0.93 0.43
C MET A 11 -13.50 -1.75 -0.67
N SER A 12 -12.25 -1.41 -1.00
CA SER A 12 -11.37 -2.21 -1.83
C SER A 12 -11.38 -3.64 -1.32
N GLN A 13 -11.48 -4.61 -2.23
CA GLN A 13 -11.46 -6.00 -1.81
C GLN A 13 -10.14 -6.32 -1.11
N PRO A 14 -10.17 -7.07 0.02
CA PRO A 14 -8.95 -7.43 0.74
C PRO A 14 -8.06 -8.27 -0.18
N LYS A 15 -6.87 -7.74 -0.46
CA LYS A 15 -5.86 -8.43 -1.25
C LYS A 15 -4.89 -9.12 -0.30
N ILE A 16 -5.02 -10.44 -0.23
CA ILE A 16 -4.22 -11.32 0.62
C ILE A 16 -2.99 -11.78 -0.15
N ILE A 17 -1.83 -11.77 0.51
CA ILE A 17 -0.57 -12.31 0.01
C ILE A 17 -0.23 -13.53 0.84
N ILE A 18 0.05 -14.64 0.15
CA ILE A 18 0.56 -15.87 0.77
C ILE A 18 2.07 -15.87 0.60
N THR A 19 2.80 -15.92 1.73
CA THR A 19 4.28 -15.96 1.75
C THR A 19 4.84 -17.34 2.05
N ALA A 20 3.99 -18.33 2.35
CA ALA A 20 4.41 -19.71 2.54
C ALA A 20 4.97 -20.31 1.25
N THR A 21 5.94 -21.22 1.40
CA THR A 21 6.44 -22.03 0.28
C THR A 21 5.52 -23.25 0.05
N PRO A 22 5.11 -23.54 -1.19
CA PRO A 22 4.35 -24.75 -1.50
C PRO A 22 5.13 -26.01 -1.13
N VAL A 23 4.42 -27.02 -0.62
CA VAL A 23 5.01 -28.34 -0.30
C VAL A 23 5.07 -29.21 -1.55
N CYS A 24 4.02 -29.15 -2.36
CA CYS A 24 3.93 -29.83 -3.64
C CYS A 24 2.95 -29.10 -4.57
N TYR A 25 2.83 -29.59 -5.79
CA TYR A 25 1.97 -29.04 -6.83
C TYR A 25 1.10 -30.15 -7.42
N VAL A 26 -0.13 -29.80 -7.77
CA VAL A 26 -1.11 -30.67 -8.44
C VAL A 26 -1.50 -30.10 -9.79
N ARG A 27 -2.24 -30.88 -10.57
CA ARG A 27 -2.80 -30.43 -11.85
C ARG A 27 -4.08 -29.63 -11.59
N GLN A 28 -4.29 -28.59 -12.40
CA GLN A 28 -5.40 -27.64 -12.26
C GLN A 28 -6.80 -28.28 -12.30
N LEU A 29 -6.96 -29.38 -13.03
CA LEU A 29 -8.25 -30.04 -13.25
C LEU A 29 -8.12 -31.54 -12.99
N THR A 30 -7.76 -31.92 -11.77
CA THR A 30 -7.68 -33.34 -11.39
C THR A 30 -9.06 -33.82 -10.89
N PRO A 31 -9.73 -34.78 -11.55
CA PRO A 31 -10.92 -35.42 -11.00
C PRO A 31 -10.57 -36.08 -9.66
N LEU A 32 -11.42 -35.95 -8.65
CA LEU A 32 -11.22 -36.57 -7.34
C LEU A 32 -11.15 -38.09 -7.50
N LYS A 33 -9.92 -38.63 -7.48
CA LYS A 33 -9.61 -40.05 -7.43
C LYS A 33 -9.02 -40.38 -6.06
N PRO A 34 -9.07 -41.65 -5.61
CA PRO A 34 -8.46 -42.07 -4.34
C PRO A 34 -6.95 -41.81 -4.29
N GLN A 35 -6.30 -41.74 -5.45
CA GLN A 35 -4.89 -41.43 -5.61
C GLN A 35 -4.75 -40.22 -6.54
N ILE A 36 -3.97 -39.23 -6.08
CA ILE A 36 -3.69 -37.99 -6.79
C ILE A 36 -2.19 -37.92 -6.99
N ASP A 37 -1.77 -37.73 -8.23
CA ASP A 37 -0.36 -37.50 -8.54
C ASP A 37 0.03 -36.08 -8.11
N ILE A 38 1.22 -35.96 -7.51
CA ILE A 38 1.77 -34.69 -7.04
C ILE A 38 3.21 -34.54 -7.53
N SER A 39 3.65 -33.30 -7.71
CA SER A 39 5.05 -32.97 -7.97
C SER A 39 5.62 -32.12 -6.84
N LYS A 40 6.88 -32.35 -6.45
CA LYS A 40 7.57 -31.47 -5.49
C LYS A 40 8.05 -30.15 -6.13
N ILE A 41 8.13 -30.11 -7.45
CA ILE A 41 8.57 -28.95 -8.22
C ILE A 41 7.45 -28.47 -9.14
N CYS A 42 7.35 -27.16 -9.33
CA CYS A 42 6.39 -26.59 -10.28
C CYS A 42 6.81 -26.98 -11.70
N THR A 43 5.85 -27.47 -12.48
CA THR A 43 6.02 -27.80 -13.91
C THR A 43 4.79 -27.33 -14.66
N ASP A 44 4.84 -27.29 -16.00
CA ASP A 44 3.70 -26.88 -16.83
C ASP A 44 2.45 -27.75 -16.56
N GLU A 45 2.64 -29.00 -16.15
CA GLU A 45 1.56 -29.93 -15.85
C GLU A 45 1.11 -29.89 -14.37
N PHE A 46 2.06 -29.71 -13.44
CA PHE A 46 1.81 -29.59 -12.00
C PHE A 46 2.09 -28.16 -11.55
N CYS A 47 1.10 -27.29 -11.73
CA CYS A 47 1.22 -25.85 -11.54
C CYS A 47 0.39 -25.29 -10.37
N GLU A 48 -0.57 -26.05 -9.84
CA GLU A 48 -1.39 -25.58 -8.71
C GLU A 48 -0.72 -25.91 -7.38
N PRO A 49 -0.34 -24.91 -6.57
CA PRO A 49 0.40 -25.13 -5.34
C PRO A 49 -0.47 -25.67 -4.20
N ILE A 50 0.04 -26.69 -3.52
CA ILE A 50 -0.50 -27.20 -2.25
C ILE A 50 0.43 -26.77 -1.11
N PHE A 51 -0.17 -26.13 -0.12
CA PHE A 51 0.51 -25.66 1.08
C PHE A 51 0.19 -26.57 2.26
N MET A 52 1.12 -26.63 3.21
CA MET A 52 0.80 -27.13 4.55
C MET A 52 -0.10 -26.11 5.26
N LYS A 53 -0.68 -26.49 6.40
CA LYS A 53 -1.49 -25.59 7.23
C LYS A 53 -0.83 -24.22 7.39
N PHE A 54 -1.54 -23.17 6.99
CA PHE A 54 -1.09 -21.79 7.15
C PHE A 54 -1.06 -21.37 8.62
N SER A 55 -0.02 -20.64 9.00
CA SER A 55 0.07 -19.85 10.22
C SER A 55 -0.36 -18.40 9.96
N GLU A 56 -0.56 -17.63 11.03
CA GLU A 56 -0.86 -16.19 10.94
C GLU A 56 0.27 -15.39 10.26
N HIS A 57 1.48 -15.92 10.22
CA HIS A 57 2.63 -15.26 9.58
C HIS A 57 2.70 -15.52 8.07
N ASP A 58 2.05 -16.59 7.60
CA ASP A 58 2.06 -17.01 6.19
C ASP A 58 1.07 -16.22 5.33
N VAL A 59 0.09 -15.59 5.97
CA VAL A 59 -1.01 -14.89 5.34
C VAL A 59 -0.96 -13.45 5.78
N GLN A 60 -0.64 -12.55 4.86
CA GLN A 60 -0.50 -11.13 5.16
C GLN A 60 -1.41 -10.31 4.25
N LEU A 61 -1.85 -9.15 4.76
CA LEU A 61 -2.50 -8.16 3.94
C LEU A 61 -1.46 -7.48 3.04
N SER A 62 -1.80 -7.26 1.78
CA SER A 62 -0.91 -6.53 0.88
C SER A 62 -0.60 -5.12 1.42
N HIS A 63 0.62 -4.65 1.18
CA HIS A 63 1.05 -3.31 1.57
C HIS A 63 0.15 -2.22 0.95
N GLU A 64 -0.32 -2.45 -0.28
CA GLU A 64 -1.30 -1.62 -0.97
C GLU A 64 -2.60 -1.49 -0.17
N TYR A 65 -3.16 -2.63 0.27
CA TYR A 65 -4.37 -2.64 1.08
C TYR A 65 -4.18 -2.01 2.45
N ILE A 66 -3.04 -2.25 3.11
CA ILE A 66 -2.71 -1.61 4.40
C ILE A 66 -2.67 -0.08 4.25
N ARG A 67 -2.04 0.45 3.19
CA ARG A 67 -2.00 1.89 2.93
C ARG A 67 -3.38 2.48 2.67
N GLU A 68 -4.23 1.77 1.94
CA GLU A 68 -5.60 2.21 1.71
C GLU A 68 -6.42 2.23 3.02
N LEU A 69 -6.28 1.21 3.88
CA LEU A 69 -6.90 1.22 5.21
C LEU A 69 -6.45 2.41 6.05
N GLN A 70 -5.15 2.72 6.05
CA GLN A 70 -4.61 3.90 6.72
C GLN A 70 -5.20 5.18 6.13
N ALA A 71 -5.30 5.30 4.80
CA ALA A 71 -5.86 6.47 4.14
C ALA A 71 -7.34 6.70 4.51
N GLN A 72 -8.14 5.62 4.57
CA GLN A 72 -9.53 5.68 5.04
C GLN A 72 -9.62 6.10 6.52
N GLY A 73 -8.69 5.65 7.36
CA GLY A 73 -8.58 6.12 8.75
C GLY A 73 -8.35 7.64 8.82
N VAL A 74 -7.46 8.16 7.98
CA VAL A 74 -7.18 9.60 7.87
C VAL A 74 -8.40 10.36 7.32
N ASP A 75 -9.13 9.82 6.36
CA ASP A 75 -10.37 10.44 5.85
C ASP A 75 -11.43 10.58 6.95
N LYS A 76 -11.55 9.57 7.83
CA LYS A 76 -12.43 9.67 9.01
C LYS A 76 -11.98 10.78 9.97
N LEU A 77 -10.67 10.90 10.22
CA LEU A 77 -10.11 11.99 11.03
C LEU A 77 -10.42 13.36 10.40
N ILE A 78 -10.25 13.52 9.09
CA ILE A 78 -10.60 14.75 8.36
C ILE A 78 -12.07 15.12 8.58
N ASN A 79 -12.99 14.15 8.48
CA ASN A 79 -14.40 14.40 8.71
C ASN A 79 -14.68 14.85 10.16
N SER A 80 -14.03 14.23 11.15
CA SER A 80 -14.14 14.65 12.55
C SER A 80 -13.61 16.07 12.78
N LEU A 81 -12.46 16.43 12.19
CA LEU A 81 -11.89 17.78 12.28
C LEU A 81 -12.77 18.82 11.59
N GLN A 82 -13.33 18.48 10.42
CA GLN A 82 -14.24 19.34 9.69
C GLN A 82 -15.52 19.61 10.50
N ASN A 83 -16.05 18.59 11.19
CA ASN A 83 -17.20 18.77 12.09
C ASN A 83 -16.86 19.70 13.26
N ALA A 84 -15.70 19.54 13.88
CA ALA A 84 -15.24 20.44 14.94
C ALA A 84 -15.08 21.89 14.45
N LEU A 85 -14.54 22.08 13.24
CA LEU A 85 -14.42 23.40 12.61
C LEU A 85 -15.78 24.04 12.37
N ASN A 86 -16.76 23.26 11.91
CA ASN A 86 -18.12 23.74 11.68
C ASN A 86 -18.78 24.20 13.00
N LEU A 87 -18.63 23.43 14.09
CA LEU A 87 -19.13 23.81 15.41
C LEU A 87 -18.50 25.10 15.95
N LEU A 88 -17.22 25.36 15.64
CA LEU A 88 -16.56 26.61 16.00
C LEU A 88 -17.09 27.80 15.19
N HIS A 89 -17.33 27.61 13.89
CA HIS A 89 -17.96 28.65 13.07
C HIS A 89 -19.39 28.96 13.51
N GLU A 90 -20.19 27.95 13.89
CA GLU A 90 -21.56 28.15 14.42
C GLU A 90 -21.60 28.98 15.70
N ARG A 91 -20.49 29.03 16.45
CA ARG A 91 -20.35 29.80 17.69
C ARG A 91 -19.65 31.15 17.50
N ASP A 92 -19.45 31.58 16.25
CA ASP A 92 -18.66 32.77 15.88
C ASP A 92 -17.25 32.78 16.51
N CYS A 93 -16.70 31.60 16.80
CA CYS A 93 -15.38 31.44 17.37
C CYS A 93 -14.32 31.53 16.27
N ALA A 94 -14.08 32.73 15.74
CA ALA A 94 -13.03 32.98 14.76
C ALA A 94 -11.66 33.22 15.44
N GLY A 95 -10.57 32.80 14.79
CA GLY A 95 -9.22 33.11 15.24
C GLY A 95 -8.18 32.05 14.91
N ALA A 96 -7.04 32.12 15.59
CA ALA A 96 -5.87 31.25 15.34
C ALA A 96 -6.23 29.76 15.37
N VAL A 97 -7.10 29.33 16.30
CA VAL A 97 -7.53 27.93 16.43
C VAL A 97 -8.26 27.44 15.17
N THR A 98 -9.18 28.23 14.61
CA THR A 98 -9.87 27.85 13.36
C THR A 98 -8.94 27.81 12.15
N SER A 99 -7.91 28.67 12.13
CA SER A 99 -6.89 28.65 11.08
C SER A 99 -6.03 27.39 11.18
N MET A 100 -5.51 27.09 12.38
CA MET A 100 -4.72 25.88 12.64
C MET A 100 -5.49 24.61 12.28
N LEU A 101 -6.79 24.56 12.60
CA LEU A 101 -7.63 23.41 12.28
C LEU A 101 -7.82 23.22 10.77
N LYS A 102 -7.93 24.33 10.00
CA LYS A 102 -7.97 24.28 8.52
C LYS A 102 -6.65 23.77 7.96
N ASP A 103 -5.52 24.21 8.49
CA ASP A 103 -4.19 23.76 8.07
C ASP A 103 -3.98 22.27 8.36
N GLU A 104 -4.44 21.80 9.51
CA GLU A 104 -4.39 20.38 9.89
C GLU A 104 -5.27 19.52 8.98
N ILE A 105 -6.49 19.96 8.69
CA ILE A 105 -7.39 19.30 7.71
C ILE A 105 -6.69 19.18 6.34
N ASN A 106 -6.05 20.23 5.87
CA ASN A 106 -5.33 20.22 4.59
C ASN A 106 -4.11 19.29 4.62
N SER A 107 -3.38 19.26 5.74
CA SER A 107 -2.23 18.37 5.96
C SER A 107 -2.66 16.90 5.95
N CYS A 108 -3.74 16.58 6.65
CA CYS A 108 -4.35 15.25 6.63
C CYS A 108 -4.80 14.85 5.21
N LYS A 109 -5.46 15.75 4.46
CA LYS A 109 -5.84 15.49 3.05
C LYS A 109 -4.64 15.21 2.16
N ALA A 110 -3.53 15.92 2.37
CA ALA A 110 -2.29 15.69 1.63
C ALA A 110 -1.63 14.36 2.04
N PHE A 111 -1.73 13.97 3.30
CA PHE A 111 -1.21 12.70 3.81
C PHE A 111 -2.01 11.50 3.29
N ALA A 112 -3.34 11.53 3.35
CA ALA A 112 -4.20 10.49 2.79
C ALA A 112 -3.94 10.28 1.28
N ARG A 113 -3.75 11.37 0.52
CA ARG A 113 -3.37 11.30 -0.90
C ARG A 113 -2.03 10.60 -1.12
N ARG A 114 -1.03 10.86 -0.27
CA ARG A 114 0.30 10.21 -0.32
C ARG A 114 0.27 8.73 0.07
N LEU A 115 -0.66 8.33 0.96
CA LEU A 115 -0.86 6.92 1.28
C LEU A 115 -1.42 6.15 0.08
N ARG A 116 -2.39 6.73 -0.64
CA ARG A 116 -3.00 6.12 -1.84
C ARG A 116 -2.11 6.14 -3.06
N ASN A 117 -1.41 7.25 -3.25
CA ASN A 117 -0.45 7.45 -4.32
C ASN A 117 0.91 7.68 -3.66
N PRO A 118 1.55 6.61 -3.15
CA PRO A 118 2.94 6.72 -2.78
C PRO A 118 3.67 7.29 -3.99
N ILE A 119 4.54 8.26 -3.77
CA ILE A 119 5.50 8.63 -4.80
C ILE A 119 6.38 7.38 -4.90
N ASP A 120 6.02 6.45 -5.79
CA ASP A 120 6.88 5.38 -6.24
C ASP A 120 8.18 6.06 -6.52
N LYS A 121 9.21 5.74 -5.73
CA LYS A 121 10.52 6.38 -5.71
C LYS A 121 10.74 6.96 -7.10
N SER A 122 10.43 8.24 -7.26
CA SER A 122 10.86 8.95 -8.45
C SER A 122 12.34 8.70 -8.37
N ASN A 123 12.90 8.03 -9.38
CA ASN A 123 14.33 7.88 -9.50
C ASN A 123 14.89 9.29 -9.35
N LEU A 124 15.28 9.68 -8.14
CA LEU A 124 15.91 10.97 -7.86
C LEU A 124 17.29 11.01 -8.54
N CYS A 125 17.67 9.90 -9.18
CA CYS A 125 18.83 9.74 -10.04
C CYS A 125 18.48 9.75 -11.55
N ASP A 126 17.20 9.78 -12.00
CA ASP A 126 16.85 10.02 -13.42
C ASP A 126 17.10 11.48 -13.83
N SER A 127 17.18 12.37 -12.83
CA SER A 127 17.66 13.75 -12.98
C SER A 127 19.19 13.87 -12.80
N CYS A 128 19.95 12.80 -13.07
CA CYS A 128 21.42 12.88 -13.19
C CYS A 128 21.89 13.12 -14.64
N ASN A 129 20.99 13.47 -15.56
CA ASN A 129 21.31 13.79 -16.95
C ASN A 129 21.90 15.19 -17.17
N ASP A 130 22.20 15.95 -16.11
CA ASP A 130 22.88 17.26 -16.23
C ASP A 130 24.42 17.07 -16.28
N TRP A 131 24.88 16.35 -17.30
CA TRP A 131 26.30 16.25 -17.63
C TRP A 131 26.78 17.59 -18.21
N MET A 132 27.40 18.39 -17.33
CA MET A 132 28.58 19.24 -17.59
C MET A 132 29.00 20.06 -16.33
N ARG A 133 28.26 20.04 -15.21
CA ARG A 133 28.56 20.92 -14.06
C ARG A 133 28.55 20.33 -12.65
N GLY A 134 28.61 19.00 -12.52
CA GLY A 134 29.02 18.36 -11.25
C GLY A 134 27.95 17.49 -10.61
N GLY A 135 28.23 16.17 -10.65
CA GLY A 135 27.88 15.12 -9.69
C GLY A 135 26.50 15.08 -9.04
N CYS A 136 25.84 13.92 -9.14
CA CYS A 136 24.71 13.57 -8.26
C CYS A 136 25.12 13.71 -6.78
N SER A 137 24.15 14.06 -5.92
CA SER A 137 24.34 14.07 -4.46
C SER A 137 24.99 12.77 -3.97
N SER A 138 25.92 12.88 -3.02
CA SER A 138 26.64 11.74 -2.42
C SER A 138 25.73 10.75 -1.67
N MET A 139 24.43 11.04 -1.54
CA MET A 139 23.41 10.11 -1.04
C MET A 139 22.60 9.39 -2.14
N CYS A 140 22.86 9.59 -3.44
CA CYS A 140 22.21 8.80 -4.49
C CYS A 140 22.66 7.34 -4.37
N SER A 141 21.69 6.46 -4.11
CA SER A 141 21.91 5.04 -3.83
C SER A 141 22.36 4.22 -5.06
N ALA A 142 22.54 4.85 -6.23
CA ALA A 142 23.01 4.19 -7.45
C ALA A 142 24.47 3.72 -7.36
N TYR A 143 25.29 4.28 -6.47
CA TYR A 143 26.67 3.85 -6.22
C TYR A 143 26.81 2.81 -5.10
N GLY A 144 25.70 2.19 -4.68
CA GLY A 144 25.66 1.22 -3.60
C GLY A 144 25.89 -0.23 -4.00
N VAL A 145 26.78 -0.52 -4.95
CA VAL A 145 27.28 -1.90 -5.18
C VAL A 145 28.77 -1.85 -5.49
N LYS A 146 29.59 -2.33 -4.55
CA LYS A 146 31.05 -2.49 -4.68
C LYS A 146 31.39 -3.45 -5.82
N GLY A 147 32.36 -3.06 -6.65
CA GLY A 147 33.10 -3.94 -7.55
C GLY A 147 34.32 -3.20 -8.12
N ASP A 148 35.50 -3.71 -7.83
CA ASP A 148 36.80 -3.22 -8.29
C ASP A 148 36.87 -3.05 -9.82
N HIS A 149 37.28 -1.88 -10.31
CA HIS A 149 37.89 -1.75 -11.64
C HIS A 149 38.93 -0.61 -11.68
N HIS A 150 40.19 -1.03 -11.47
CA HIS A 150 41.44 -0.64 -12.14
C HIS A 150 41.69 0.80 -12.66
N ALA A 151 42.89 1.25 -12.24
CA ALA A 151 43.80 2.28 -12.76
C ALA A 151 43.62 3.71 -12.26
#